data_AF-A0A401W9H1-F1
#
_entry.id   AF-A0A401W9H1-F1
#
_cell.length_a   1.000
_cell.length_b   1.000
_cell.length_c   1.000
_cell.angle_alpha   90.00
_cell.angle_beta   90.00
_cell.angle_gamma   90.00
#
_symmetry.space_group_name_H-M   'P 1'
#
loop_
_entity.id
_entity.type
_entity.pdbx_description
1 polymer ?
#
loop_
_entity_poly.entity_id
_entity_poly.type
_entity_poly.pdbx_seq_one_letter_code
_entity_poly.pdbx_strand_id
1 'polypeptide(L)'
;MKTSVGTSTGAVGAALPGAATGTATGAVRGTVPGAPSGGCGGPAGTGAAEAVPAGPPHTSRPAPAEIVDSPRIVALAASVAGGRDAAVREFWAEAEAQGTPLVEPLPWDPEHRAVTFLWRGTDRTRRVLLLVNRLVDRSHLAGSLMRRIHGTDVWHLTYRLPSDHRGSYVIAPDTGAEGGRGHTGEVSVAMQEVSALPSAPDSEPADDFQARLLPLLAAARPDPLNPHVMPSRWRGEGGSVFELPDAPPQRWRPWAPAAGPDEGMGRGTVERHRLTSAALAARRDVWTYLPPGPLPDGGADTLVLLDGDMWFGRLGVQGLFDRLIADGVLPPLVVLAPDAVDNATRAREFGGRQAYTNFLAAELLPWAAARLPVTFDPSRTVVAGESLGGLTALYAGFAAPRRFGNVLAQSPALWWRPEGAGPVNGTDAAERPSWLAERFATGGRRELRTHLRAGRYEGDARTRSRELRDTLRVLGHPVTYREYNGGHDHACWAGGLAEGLADLLGRPDTDAGTPGPA
;
A
#
# COMPACT_ATOMS: atom_id res chain seq x y z
N MET A 1 -5.74 -6.71 -72.70
CA MET A 1 -4.98 -7.90 -72.25
C MET A 1 -5.64 -8.34 -70.93
N LYS A 2 -6.58 -9.30 -70.90
CA LYS A 2 -6.38 -10.78 -70.91
C LYS A 2 -5.18 -11.14 -70.01
N THR A 3 -5.35 -11.81 -68.86
CA THR A 3 -5.98 -13.14 -68.67
C THR A 3 -6.46 -13.41 -67.23
N SER A 4 -7.56 -14.14 -67.12
CA SER A 4 -8.01 -14.95 -65.97
C SER A 4 -7.12 -16.20 -65.78
N VAL A 5 -7.18 -16.94 -64.68
CA VAL A 5 -7.94 -18.20 -64.41
C VAL A 5 -7.44 -18.65 -63.00
N GLY A 6 -8.15 -19.24 -62.03
CA GLY A 6 -9.45 -19.89 -61.94
C GLY A 6 -9.31 -21.22 -61.14
N THR A 7 -10.19 -21.43 -60.14
CA THR A 7 -10.79 -22.72 -59.65
C THR A 7 -9.89 -23.83 -59.04
N SER A 8 -10.31 -24.72 -58.13
CA SER A 8 -11.48 -24.90 -57.24
C SER A 8 -11.28 -26.16 -56.35
N THR A 9 -12.10 -26.25 -55.28
CA THR A 9 -12.75 -27.45 -54.68
C THR A 9 -11.96 -28.65 -54.11
N GLY A 10 -12.39 -29.06 -52.91
CA GLY A 10 -12.31 -30.45 -52.44
C GLY A 10 -12.73 -30.62 -50.97
N ALA A 11 -13.95 -31.11 -50.72
CA ALA A 11 -14.49 -31.47 -49.41
C ALA A 11 -14.77 -32.98 -49.35
N VAL A 12 -14.37 -33.67 -48.28
CA VAL A 12 -14.87 -34.97 -47.75
C VAL A 12 -14.29 -35.07 -46.32
N GLY A 13 -14.92 -35.44 -45.20
CA GLY A 13 -16.12 -36.22 -44.91
C GLY A 13 -15.73 -37.48 -44.09
N ALA A 14 -16.45 -37.73 -42.98
CA ALA A 14 -16.51 -38.95 -42.14
C ALA A 14 -15.40 -39.15 -41.07
N ALA A 15 -15.60 -39.80 -39.92
CA ALA A 15 -16.77 -40.19 -39.10
C ALA A 15 -16.21 -40.84 -37.80
N LEU A 16 -16.93 -40.71 -36.69
CA LEU A 16 -16.76 -41.51 -35.45
C LEU A 16 -17.40 -42.90 -35.64
N PRO A 17 -16.95 -43.93 -34.89
CA PRO A 17 -17.68 -44.41 -33.69
C PRO A 17 -16.68 -44.90 -32.59
N GLY A 18 -17.00 -45.30 -31.37
CA GLY A 18 -18.21 -45.69 -30.65
C GLY A 18 -17.74 -46.46 -29.37
N ALA A 19 -18.53 -46.38 -28.30
CA ALA A 19 -18.22 -46.90 -26.95
C ALA A 19 -18.29 -48.43 -26.80
N ALA A 20 -17.65 -49.00 -25.78
CA ALA A 20 -18.20 -50.08 -24.94
C ALA A 20 -17.34 -50.43 -23.70
N THR A 21 -18.06 -50.72 -22.63
CA THR A 21 -17.71 -51.19 -21.29
C THR A 21 -17.30 -52.67 -21.23
N GLY A 22 -16.54 -53.08 -20.21
CA GLY A 22 -16.37 -54.50 -19.85
C GLY A 22 -15.47 -54.78 -18.65
N THR A 23 -16.07 -55.04 -17.49
CA THR A 23 -15.47 -55.68 -16.30
C THR A 23 -15.46 -57.20 -16.44
N ALA A 24 -14.39 -57.90 -16.02
CA ALA A 24 -14.43 -59.16 -15.23
C ALA A 24 -13.06 -59.86 -15.07
N THR A 25 -12.65 -59.99 -13.80
CA THR A 25 -12.10 -61.19 -13.11
C THR A 25 -11.05 -62.10 -13.77
N GLY A 26 -9.94 -62.30 -13.04
CA GLY A 26 -9.06 -63.47 -13.19
C GLY A 26 -7.94 -63.48 -12.14
N ALA A 27 -8.17 -64.15 -11.01
CA ALA A 27 -7.21 -64.34 -9.92
C ALA A 27 -6.34 -65.59 -10.16
N VAL A 28 -5.03 -65.51 -9.88
CA VAL A 28 -4.20 -66.67 -9.54
C VAL A 28 -3.29 -66.32 -8.36
N ARG A 29 -3.30 -67.21 -7.37
CA ARG A 29 -2.71 -67.15 -6.03
C ARG A 29 -1.19 -67.37 -6.03
N GLY A 30 -0.51 -66.80 -5.03
CA GLY A 30 0.85 -67.17 -4.65
C GLY A 30 1.28 -66.61 -3.28
N THR A 31 0.82 -67.28 -2.21
CA THR A 31 1.48 -67.50 -0.90
C THR A 31 2.20 -66.37 -0.12
N VAL A 32 1.68 -66.14 1.10
CA VAL A 32 2.26 -65.41 2.27
C VAL A 32 2.85 -66.44 3.25
N PRO A 33 3.97 -66.18 3.96
CA PRO A 33 3.91 -65.83 5.41
C PRO A 33 5.09 -64.91 5.86
N GLY A 34 5.07 -64.09 6.91
CA GLY A 34 4.13 -63.82 7.99
C GLY A 34 4.62 -62.59 8.78
N ALA A 35 3.74 -61.99 9.56
CA ALA A 35 4.04 -60.85 10.45
C ALA A 35 4.69 -61.31 11.77
N PRO A 36 5.44 -60.41 12.42
CA PRO A 36 5.02 -60.02 13.76
C PRO A 36 4.98 -58.49 13.97
N SER A 37 4.11 -58.13 14.91
CA SER A 37 3.70 -56.80 15.38
C SER A 37 4.76 -56.03 16.18
N GLY A 38 4.77 -54.70 16.07
CA GLY A 38 5.36 -53.79 17.06
C GLY A 38 5.47 -52.34 16.54
N GLY A 39 4.98 -51.36 17.31
CA GLY A 39 4.75 -49.97 16.87
C GLY A 39 5.99 -49.06 16.71
N CYS A 40 5.68 -47.79 16.38
CA CYS A 40 6.49 -46.55 16.40
C CYS A 40 7.15 -46.08 15.08
N GLY A 41 6.89 -44.80 14.73
CA GLY A 41 7.78 -43.93 13.92
C GLY A 41 7.14 -43.23 12.71
N GLY A 42 6.93 -41.91 12.77
CA GLY A 42 6.31 -41.04 11.74
C GLY A 42 7.20 -40.69 10.52
N PRO A 43 7.03 -39.52 9.85
CA PRO A 43 6.22 -38.36 10.20
C PRO A 43 5.28 -37.79 9.12
N ALA A 44 4.33 -36.99 9.59
CA ALA A 44 3.58 -36.00 8.82
C ALA A 44 4.52 -34.92 8.26
N GLY A 45 4.42 -34.65 6.96
CA GLY A 45 5.02 -33.48 6.32
C GLY A 45 3.97 -32.40 6.11
N THR A 46 3.67 -31.63 7.15
CA THR A 46 3.10 -30.29 7.00
C THR A 46 4.25 -29.38 6.57
N GLY A 47 4.44 -29.21 5.25
CA GLY A 47 5.29 -28.13 4.75
C GLY A 47 4.59 -26.81 5.00
N ALA A 48 4.94 -26.14 6.10
CA ALA A 48 4.65 -24.73 6.25
C ALA A 48 5.41 -24.00 5.14
N ALA A 49 4.69 -23.44 4.16
CA ALA A 49 5.28 -22.55 3.19
C ALA A 49 5.93 -21.39 3.95
N GLU A 50 7.25 -21.27 3.84
CA GLU A 50 8.03 -20.20 4.45
C GLU A 50 7.47 -18.85 3.99
N ALA A 51 7.16 -17.96 4.95
CA ALA A 51 6.55 -16.68 4.65
C ALA A 51 7.55 -15.81 3.86
N VAL A 52 7.30 -15.59 2.57
CA VAL A 52 8.12 -14.70 1.75
C VAL A 52 7.90 -13.26 2.23
N PRO A 53 8.95 -12.54 2.65
CA PRO A 53 8.77 -11.18 3.16
C PRO A 53 8.33 -10.21 2.06
N ALA A 54 7.10 -9.70 2.14
CA ALA A 54 6.53 -8.76 1.17
C ALA A 54 6.86 -7.29 1.43
N GLY A 55 7.65 -7.00 2.46
CA GLY A 55 8.05 -5.66 2.84
C GLY A 55 9.00 -5.02 1.81
N PRO A 56 9.02 -3.68 1.72
CA PRO A 56 10.08 -2.95 1.04
C PRO A 56 11.46 -3.25 1.64
N PRO A 57 12.54 -3.25 0.83
CA PRO A 57 13.89 -3.39 1.35
C PRO A 57 14.19 -2.25 2.33
N HIS A 58 14.83 -2.59 3.44
CA HIS A 58 15.28 -1.64 4.45
C HIS A 58 16.63 -1.08 4.03
N THR A 59 16.65 -0.25 2.99
CA THR A 59 17.86 0.50 2.68
C THR A 59 18.04 1.59 3.73
N SER A 60 19.17 1.56 4.45
CA SER A 60 19.56 2.64 5.36
C SER A 60 19.45 3.98 4.62
N ARG A 61 18.95 4.99 5.31
CA ARG A 61 18.83 6.32 4.68
C ARG A 61 20.24 6.85 4.41
N PRO A 62 20.47 7.54 3.27
CA PRO A 62 21.75 8.20 3.03
C PRO A 62 22.11 9.22 4.12
N ALA A 63 21.08 9.84 4.71
CA ALA A 63 21.20 10.69 5.88
C ALA A 63 19.98 10.51 6.82
N PRO A 64 20.18 10.45 8.15
CA PRO A 64 19.11 10.47 9.13
C PRO A 64 18.19 11.68 8.94
N ALA A 65 16.93 11.57 9.38
CA ALA A 65 16.08 12.75 9.49
C ALA A 65 16.71 13.75 10.48
N GLU A 66 16.76 15.02 10.09
CA GLU A 66 17.41 16.05 10.91
C GLU A 66 16.61 16.31 12.18
N ILE A 67 17.30 16.30 13.32
CA ILE A 67 16.74 16.58 14.64
C ILE A 67 17.17 17.99 15.04
N VAL A 68 16.22 18.79 15.51
CA VAL A 68 16.44 20.16 15.99
C VAL A 68 15.82 20.33 17.38
N ASP A 69 16.20 21.39 18.10
CA ASP A 69 15.54 21.72 19.36
C ASP A 69 14.24 22.47 19.09
N SER A 70 13.18 22.10 19.82
CA SER A 70 11.90 22.80 19.78
C SER A 70 11.95 24.03 20.68
N PRO A 71 11.59 25.23 20.19
CA PRO A 71 11.49 26.43 21.02
C PRO A 71 10.60 26.22 22.26
N ARG A 72 9.43 25.58 22.10
CA ARG A 72 8.53 25.25 23.21
C ARG A 72 9.16 24.30 24.23
N ILE A 73 9.85 23.25 23.77
CA ILE A 73 10.53 22.32 24.67
C ILE A 73 11.66 23.00 25.45
N VAL A 74 12.45 23.84 24.78
CA VAL A 74 13.52 24.62 25.44
C VAL A 74 12.94 25.56 26.50
N ALA A 75 11.85 26.27 26.18
CA ALA A 75 11.17 27.16 27.12
C ALA A 75 10.57 26.40 28.32
N LEU A 76 10.01 25.21 28.10
CA LEU A 76 9.49 24.36 29.16
C LEU A 76 10.61 23.87 30.07
N ALA A 77 11.71 23.36 29.50
CA ALA A 77 12.86 22.88 30.27
C ALA A 77 13.46 24.00 31.15
N ALA A 78 13.60 25.23 30.61
CA ALA A 78 14.04 26.39 31.37
C ALA A 78 13.06 26.76 32.50
N SER A 79 11.75 26.69 32.25
CA SER A 79 10.72 26.97 33.25
C SER A 79 10.72 25.96 34.41
N VAL A 80 10.92 24.68 34.10
CA VAL A 80 11.03 23.60 35.09
C VAL A 80 12.32 23.77 35.91
N ALA A 81 13.45 24.04 35.26
CA ALA A 81 14.70 24.32 35.95
C ALA A 81 14.62 25.55 36.88
N GLY A 82 13.81 26.55 36.51
CA GLY A 82 13.51 27.72 37.32
C GLY A 82 12.47 27.52 38.43
N GLY A 83 11.98 26.30 38.66
CA GLY A 83 11.05 25.98 39.75
C GLY A 83 9.59 26.42 39.52
N ARG A 84 9.15 26.58 38.26
CA ARG A 84 7.73 26.89 37.97
C ARG A 84 6.88 25.63 37.97
N ASP A 85 6.33 25.28 39.13
CA ASP A 85 5.52 24.06 39.34
C ASP A 85 4.29 23.91 38.42
N ALA A 86 3.77 25.02 37.88
CA ALA A 86 2.62 25.00 36.97
C ALA A 86 3.00 24.72 35.50
N ALA A 87 4.26 24.91 35.10
CA ALA A 87 4.68 24.94 33.70
C ALA A 87 4.37 23.64 32.94
N VAL A 88 4.55 22.48 33.58
CA VAL A 88 4.26 21.17 32.96
C VAL A 88 2.76 20.98 32.75
N ARG A 89 1.92 21.42 33.70
CA ARG A 89 0.46 21.33 33.56
C ARG A 89 -0.07 22.25 32.46
N GLU A 90 0.44 23.48 32.42
CA GLU A 90 0.10 24.46 31.37
C GLU A 90 0.51 23.95 29.99
N PHE A 91 1.71 23.37 29.86
CA PHE A 91 2.17 22.76 28.61
C PHE A 91 1.27 21.62 28.14
N TRP A 92 0.88 20.70 29.03
CA TRP A 92 -0.01 19.61 28.64
C TRP A 92 -1.41 20.10 28.27
N ALA A 93 -1.96 21.07 28.99
CA ALA A 93 -3.24 21.67 28.62
C ALA A 93 -3.19 22.33 27.23
N GLU A 94 -2.08 23.00 26.89
CA GLU A 94 -1.88 23.56 25.55
C GLU A 94 -1.78 22.47 24.48
N ALA A 95 -0.97 21.42 24.73
CA ALA A 95 -0.80 20.31 23.78
C ALA A 95 -2.11 19.53 23.56
N GLU A 96 -2.91 19.32 24.62
CA GLU A 96 -4.23 18.68 24.54
C GLU A 96 -5.22 19.55 23.74
N ALA A 97 -5.15 20.88 23.88
CA ALA A 97 -6.02 21.80 23.15
C ALA A 97 -5.65 21.95 21.66
N GLN A 98 -4.35 21.92 21.33
CA GLN A 98 -3.86 22.06 19.95
C GLN A 98 -3.79 20.72 19.19
N GLY A 99 -3.70 19.60 19.92
CA GLY A 99 -3.37 18.30 19.38
C GLY A 99 -1.87 18.13 19.12
N THR A 100 -1.47 16.92 18.75
CA THR A 100 -0.08 16.54 18.45
C THR A 100 0.08 15.99 17.04
N PRO A 101 1.30 16.05 16.45
CA PRO A 101 2.51 16.68 16.97
C PRO A 101 2.43 18.22 17.00
N LEU A 102 3.23 18.87 17.84
CA LEU A 102 3.37 20.32 17.82
C LEU A 102 4.15 20.75 16.58
N VAL A 103 3.70 21.78 15.89
CA VAL A 103 4.34 22.31 14.67
C VAL A 103 4.73 23.76 14.89
N GLU A 104 6.02 24.04 14.84
CA GLU A 104 6.58 25.36 15.11
C GLU A 104 7.35 25.89 13.89
N PRO A 105 7.25 27.19 13.55
CA PRO A 105 8.06 27.79 12.51
C PRO A 105 9.54 27.84 12.93
N LEU A 106 10.44 27.74 11.96
CA LEU A 106 11.87 27.97 12.14
C LEU A 106 12.21 29.33 11.48
N PRO A 107 12.46 30.41 12.24
CA PRO A 107 12.68 31.74 11.66
C PRO A 107 13.84 31.82 10.68
N TRP A 108 14.84 30.94 10.84
CA TRP A 108 16.02 30.85 9.97
C TRP A 108 15.81 29.94 8.76
N ASP A 109 14.68 29.23 8.66
CA ASP A 109 14.35 28.31 7.58
C ASP A 109 12.82 28.22 7.36
N PRO A 110 12.24 29.20 6.64
CA PRO A 110 10.78 29.31 6.48
C PRO A 110 10.15 28.17 5.67
N GLU A 111 10.95 27.43 4.90
CA GLU A 111 10.48 26.27 4.14
C GLU A 111 10.31 25.02 5.03
N HIS A 112 10.80 25.05 6.27
CA HIS A 112 10.76 23.94 7.21
C HIS A 112 10.01 24.29 8.49
N ARG A 113 9.67 23.25 9.24
CA ARG A 113 9.05 23.34 10.57
C ARG A 113 9.82 22.47 11.54
N ALA A 114 9.86 22.89 12.81
CA ALA A 114 10.16 21.99 13.91
C ALA A 114 8.86 21.23 14.24
N VAL A 115 8.91 19.90 14.14
CA VAL A 115 7.76 19.01 14.35
C VAL A 115 8.05 18.15 15.57
N THR A 116 7.42 18.48 16.68
CA THR A 116 7.65 17.88 18.00
C THR A 116 6.58 16.86 18.32
N PHE A 117 6.99 15.61 18.34
CA PHE A 117 6.18 14.50 18.80
C PHE A 117 6.29 14.39 20.31
N LEU A 118 5.18 14.10 20.98
CA LEU A 118 5.11 14.07 22.44
C LEU A 118 4.61 12.72 22.93
N TRP A 119 5.07 12.33 24.12
CA TRP A 119 4.49 11.23 24.87
C TRP A 119 4.43 11.62 26.35
N ARG A 120 3.24 11.45 26.94
CA ARG A 120 3.03 11.66 28.37
C ARG A 120 3.42 10.39 29.12
N GLY A 121 4.60 10.44 29.74
CA GLY A 121 5.17 9.34 30.50
C GLY A 121 4.43 9.06 31.81
N THR A 122 4.72 7.90 32.37
CA THR A 122 4.38 7.55 33.76
C THR A 122 5.68 7.22 34.50
N ASP A 123 5.59 6.98 35.81
CA ASP A 123 6.76 6.50 36.59
C ASP A 123 7.31 5.16 36.09
N ARG A 124 6.50 4.42 35.33
CA ARG A 124 6.90 3.16 34.69
C ARG A 124 7.56 3.34 33.32
N THR A 125 7.44 4.51 32.70
CA THR A 125 7.97 4.76 31.36
C THR A 125 9.49 4.86 31.40
N ARG A 126 10.17 3.87 30.82
CA ARG A 126 11.64 3.78 30.80
C ARG A 126 12.24 4.37 29.54
N ARG A 127 11.57 4.14 28.40
CA ARG A 127 12.00 4.55 27.06
C ARG A 127 10.76 4.76 26.20
N VAL A 128 10.88 5.56 25.16
CA VAL A 128 9.83 5.73 24.17
C VAL A 128 10.47 5.80 22.79
N LEU A 129 10.05 4.93 21.89
CA LEU A 129 10.43 5.00 20.48
C LEU A 129 9.34 5.75 19.71
N LEU A 130 9.75 6.69 18.88
CA LEU A 130 8.90 7.32 17.88
C LEU A 130 9.13 6.62 16.53
N LEU A 131 8.07 6.25 15.82
CA LEU A 131 8.16 5.56 14.55
C LEU A 131 7.39 6.33 13.48
N VAL A 132 8.03 7.35 12.90
CA VAL A 132 7.47 8.10 11.77
C VAL A 132 7.77 7.38 10.46
N ASN A 133 6.74 7.25 9.62
CA ASN A 133 6.82 6.52 8.35
C ASN A 133 7.99 7.04 7.49
N ARG A 134 8.93 6.14 7.18
CA ARG A 134 10.14 6.38 6.36
C ARG A 134 11.10 7.47 6.83
N LEU A 135 10.93 8.02 8.03
CA LEU A 135 11.93 8.88 8.66
C LEU A 135 12.84 8.12 9.62
N VAL A 136 12.36 6.99 10.15
CA VAL A 136 13.14 6.11 11.04
C VAL A 136 14.04 5.17 10.24
N ASP A 137 15.32 5.14 10.61
CA ASP A 137 16.23 4.08 10.19
C ASP A 137 16.02 2.85 11.07
N ARG A 138 15.48 1.78 10.49
CA ARG A 138 15.18 0.55 11.21
C ARG A 138 16.41 -0.28 11.54
N SER A 139 17.52 -0.07 10.83
CA SER A 139 18.80 -0.67 11.19
C SER A 139 19.43 -0.02 12.42
N HIS A 140 18.94 1.18 12.81
CA HIS A 140 19.43 1.94 13.95
C HIS A 140 18.28 2.66 14.71
N LEU A 141 17.48 1.89 15.46
CA LEU A 141 16.31 2.38 16.20
C LEU A 141 16.67 3.39 17.31
N ALA A 142 17.91 3.36 17.80
CA ALA A 142 18.40 4.29 18.82
C ALA A 142 18.22 5.76 18.40
N GLY A 143 18.35 6.07 17.09
CA GLY A 143 18.12 7.41 16.55
C GLY A 143 16.66 7.90 16.65
N SER A 144 15.74 7.03 17.04
CA SER A 144 14.30 7.34 17.17
C SER A 144 13.81 7.32 18.62
N LEU A 145 14.72 7.26 19.59
CA LEU A 145 14.40 7.39 21.00
C LEU A 145 14.01 8.83 21.33
N MET A 146 12.86 8.98 22.00
CA MET A 146 12.43 10.26 22.55
C MET A 146 13.25 10.60 23.80
N ARG A 147 13.49 11.88 24.01
CA ARG A 147 14.20 12.44 25.17
C ARG A 147 13.18 12.86 26.22
N ARG A 148 13.49 12.62 27.49
CA ARG A 148 12.67 13.07 28.63
C ARG A 148 13.19 14.40 29.15
N ILE A 149 12.31 15.38 29.35
CA ILE A 149 12.67 16.59 30.12
C ILE A 149 12.85 16.17 31.59
N HIS A 150 14.04 16.37 32.13
CA HIS A 150 14.41 15.92 33.47
C HIS A 150 13.40 16.43 34.53
N GLY A 151 12.95 15.55 35.41
CA GLY A 151 11.99 15.87 36.48
C GLY A 151 10.52 15.98 36.03
N THR A 152 10.19 15.66 34.78
CA THR A 152 8.81 15.76 34.25
C THR A 152 8.31 14.45 33.65
N ASP A 153 7.05 14.38 33.24
CA ASP A 153 6.48 13.29 32.43
C ASP A 153 6.57 13.55 30.92
N VAL A 154 7.25 14.61 30.47
CA VAL A 154 7.31 15.02 29.07
C VAL A 154 8.43 14.31 28.32
N TRP A 155 8.04 13.42 27.41
CA TRP A 155 8.93 12.82 26.42
C TRP A 155 8.72 13.50 25.06
N HIS A 156 9.81 13.81 24.36
CA HIS A 156 9.75 14.51 23.09
C HIS A 156 10.82 14.03 22.09
N LEU A 157 10.50 14.16 20.80
CA LEU A 157 11.49 14.13 19.71
C LEU A 157 11.04 15.11 18.64
N THR A 158 11.97 15.95 18.18
CA THR A 158 11.65 17.03 17.24
C THR A 158 12.43 16.82 15.95
N TYR A 159 11.71 16.66 14.84
CA TYR A 159 12.31 16.64 13.52
C TYR A 159 12.20 18.01 12.86
N ARG A 160 13.21 18.38 12.07
CA ARG A 160 13.09 19.45 11.09
C ARG A 160 12.57 18.85 9.78
N LEU A 161 11.34 19.21 9.41
CA LEU A 161 10.66 18.67 8.22
C LEU A 161 10.27 19.80 7.26
N PRO A 162 10.33 19.57 5.93
CA PRO A 162 9.79 20.54 4.98
C PRO A 162 8.30 20.76 5.22
N SER A 163 7.85 22.00 5.11
CA SER A 163 6.50 22.44 5.45
C SER A 163 5.37 21.78 4.62
N ASP A 164 5.71 21.14 3.50
CA ASP A 164 4.80 20.39 2.63
C ASP A 164 4.68 18.89 2.98
N HIS A 165 5.26 18.44 4.10
CA HIS A 165 5.27 17.03 4.49
C HIS A 165 3.92 16.52 5.00
N ARG A 166 3.59 15.28 4.64
CA ARG A 166 2.50 14.49 5.23
C ARG A 166 3.00 13.07 5.55
N GLY A 167 2.59 12.52 6.69
CA GLY A 167 2.93 11.15 7.06
C GLY A 167 2.15 10.64 8.26
N SER A 168 2.24 9.34 8.48
CA SER A 168 1.77 8.66 9.69
C SER A 168 2.93 8.32 10.63
N TYR A 169 2.58 8.10 11.90
CA TYR A 169 3.51 7.68 12.93
C TYR A 169 2.82 6.86 14.02
N VAL A 170 3.62 6.11 14.76
CA VAL A 170 3.20 5.42 16.00
C VAL A 170 4.25 5.65 17.09
N ILE A 171 3.82 5.50 18.34
CA ILE A 171 4.68 5.64 19.52
C ILE A 171 4.73 4.30 20.25
N ALA A 172 5.94 3.85 20.60
CA ALA A 172 6.19 2.59 21.29
C ALA A 172 6.85 2.86 22.67
N PRO A 173 6.05 3.05 23.74
CA PRO A 173 6.56 3.24 25.08
C PRO A 173 6.94 1.90 25.75
N ASP A 174 8.10 1.86 26.40
CA ASP A 174 8.50 0.81 27.33
C ASP A 174 7.99 1.15 28.73
N THR A 175 6.97 0.42 29.21
CA THR A 175 6.40 0.56 30.55
C THR A 175 6.79 -0.57 31.51
N GLY A 176 7.76 -1.40 31.12
CA GLY A 176 8.30 -2.49 31.95
C GLY A 176 7.29 -3.54 32.37
N ALA A 177 6.25 -3.83 31.57
CA ALA A 177 5.38 -4.98 31.82
C ALA A 177 6.17 -6.27 31.58
N GLU A 178 6.35 -7.10 32.61
CA GLU A 178 6.80 -8.48 32.42
C GLU A 178 5.75 -9.20 31.57
N GLY A 179 6.17 -9.78 30.44
CA GLY A 179 5.29 -10.64 29.63
C GLY A 179 5.08 -10.20 28.19
N GLY A 180 6.16 -10.14 27.41
CA GLY A 180 6.12 -10.39 25.97
C GLY A 180 6.53 -11.83 25.61
N ARG A 181 6.36 -12.80 26.52
CA ARG A 181 6.47 -14.25 26.21
C ARG A 181 5.13 -14.91 25.89
N GLY A 182 4.07 -14.12 25.69
CA GLY A 182 2.78 -14.61 25.21
C GLY A 182 2.34 -13.74 24.04
N HIS A 183 2.04 -14.40 22.91
CA HIS A 183 1.67 -13.83 21.61
C HIS A 183 2.85 -13.43 20.72
N THR A 184 3.46 -14.45 20.09
CA THR A 184 3.97 -14.38 18.71
C THR A 184 2.84 -14.11 17.69
N GLY A 185 1.76 -13.44 18.10
CA GLY A 185 0.62 -13.09 17.29
C GLY A 185 0.95 -11.86 16.47
N GLU A 186 1.04 -12.06 15.16
CA GLU A 186 1.27 -11.10 14.08
C GLU A 186 0.99 -9.64 14.41
N VAL A 187 2.01 -8.84 14.08
CA VAL A 187 2.33 -7.59 14.75
C VAL A 187 1.77 -6.36 14.00
N SER A 188 1.69 -5.23 14.69
CA SER A 188 1.11 -3.95 14.27
C SER A 188 1.63 -3.40 12.91
N VAL A 189 1.03 -2.31 12.43
CA VAL A 189 1.40 -1.59 11.19
C VAL A 189 2.91 -1.30 11.08
N ALA A 190 3.61 -1.11 12.21
CA ALA A 190 5.06 -0.93 12.26
C ALA A 190 5.86 -2.19 11.86
N MET A 191 5.25 -3.38 11.98
CA MET A 191 5.87 -4.68 11.75
C MET A 191 5.41 -5.43 10.51
N GLN A 192 4.41 -4.95 9.76
CA GLN A 192 4.07 -5.54 8.44
C GLN A 192 5.26 -5.48 7.47
N GLU A 193 6.21 -4.58 7.71
CA GLU A 193 7.46 -4.47 6.99
C GLU A 193 8.68 -5.08 7.76
N VAL A 194 8.51 -5.57 9.00
CA VAL A 194 9.59 -6.18 9.82
C VAL A 194 9.82 -7.67 9.49
N SER A 195 8.85 -8.33 8.83
CA SER A 195 8.99 -9.73 8.39
C SER A 195 10.13 -9.98 7.38
N ALA A 196 10.85 -8.93 6.95
CA ALA A 196 11.85 -8.94 5.88
C ALA A 196 13.30 -8.70 6.32
N LEU A 197 13.63 -8.85 7.60
CA LEU A 197 15.03 -8.87 8.03
C LEU A 197 15.63 -10.24 7.68
N PRO A 198 16.59 -10.37 6.75
CA PRO A 198 17.47 -11.52 6.78
C PRO A 198 18.30 -11.42 8.06
N SER A 199 18.43 -12.53 8.78
CA SER A 199 19.58 -12.72 9.66
C SER A 199 20.81 -12.60 8.78
N ALA A 200 21.50 -11.46 8.80
CA ALA A 200 22.78 -11.36 8.12
C ALA A 200 23.73 -12.39 8.77
N PRO A 201 24.31 -13.33 8.02
CA PRO A 201 25.47 -14.06 8.50
C PRO A 201 26.65 -13.08 8.48
N ASP A 202 27.33 -12.97 9.61
CA ASP A 202 28.68 -12.40 9.71
C ASP A 202 28.85 -10.87 9.57
N SER A 203 27.95 -10.09 10.17
CA SER A 203 28.31 -8.76 10.69
C SER A 203 28.46 -8.84 12.21
N GLU A 204 29.52 -8.23 12.77
CA GLU A 204 29.71 -8.06 14.22
C GLU A 204 28.38 -7.76 14.93
N PRO A 205 28.14 -8.30 16.15
CA PRO A 205 26.81 -8.34 16.73
C PRO A 205 26.23 -6.94 16.74
N ALA A 206 25.24 -6.71 15.87
CA ALA A 206 24.45 -5.48 15.88
C ALA A 206 24.08 -5.20 17.34
N ASP A 207 24.55 -4.06 17.85
CA ASP A 207 24.63 -3.71 19.27
C ASP A 207 23.51 -4.34 20.10
N ASP A 208 23.86 -5.00 21.21
CA ASP A 208 22.91 -5.52 22.22
C ASP A 208 21.78 -4.51 22.55
N PHE A 209 22.04 -3.21 22.37
CA PHE A 209 21.03 -2.17 22.45
C PHE A 209 19.94 -2.21 21.36
N GLN A 210 20.28 -2.36 20.08
CA GLN A 210 19.30 -2.48 18.98
C GLN A 210 18.39 -3.69 19.20
N ALA A 211 18.97 -4.84 19.58
CA ALA A 211 18.21 -6.06 19.88
C ALA A 211 17.22 -5.86 21.04
N ARG A 212 17.57 -5.03 22.05
CA ARG A 212 16.68 -4.66 23.16
C ARG A 212 15.56 -3.69 22.79
N LEU A 213 15.70 -2.94 21.70
CA LEU A 213 14.68 -1.99 21.24
C LEU A 213 13.63 -2.65 20.34
N LEU A 214 13.99 -3.68 19.56
CA LEU A 214 13.07 -4.37 18.65
C LEU A 214 11.77 -4.88 19.31
N PRO A 215 11.78 -5.49 20.51
CA PRO A 215 10.54 -5.94 21.16
C PRO A 215 9.56 -4.81 21.48
N LEU A 216 10.03 -3.57 21.64
CA LEU A 216 9.17 -2.42 21.94
C LEU A 216 8.20 -2.10 20.80
N LEU A 217 8.52 -2.49 19.56
CA LEU A 217 7.65 -2.29 18.39
C LEU A 217 6.29 -2.97 18.56
N ALA A 218 6.19 -4.03 19.37
CA ALA A 218 4.93 -4.69 19.68
C ALA A 218 3.98 -3.81 20.53
N ALA A 219 4.52 -2.83 21.27
CA ALA A 219 3.76 -1.87 22.06
C ALA A 219 3.43 -0.58 21.28
N ALA A 220 3.76 -0.53 19.98
CA ALA A 220 3.49 0.60 19.12
C ALA A 220 1.98 0.85 18.98
N ARG A 221 1.58 2.10 19.23
CA ARG A 221 0.19 2.54 19.22
C ARG A 221 0.08 3.95 18.64
N PRO A 222 -1.13 4.38 18.22
CA PRO A 222 -1.39 5.78 17.88
C PRO A 222 -1.04 6.72 19.04
N ASP A 223 -0.67 7.94 18.70
CA ASP A 223 -0.54 9.05 19.65
C ASP A 223 -1.91 9.38 20.26
N PRO A 224 -2.09 9.26 21.58
CA PRO A 224 -3.36 9.53 22.25
C PRO A 224 -3.86 10.97 22.11
N LEU A 225 -2.99 11.93 21.81
CA LEU A 225 -3.34 13.35 21.67
C LEU A 225 -3.58 13.77 20.22
N ASN A 226 -3.40 12.86 19.26
CA ASN A 226 -3.67 13.14 17.86
C ASN A 226 -5.05 12.60 17.46
N PRO A 227 -6.03 13.47 17.12
CA PRO A 227 -7.37 13.06 16.73
C PRO A 227 -7.42 12.40 15.34
N HIS A 228 -6.37 12.55 14.54
CA HIS A 228 -6.27 11.98 13.20
C HIS A 228 -5.59 10.63 13.25
N VAL A 229 -6.37 9.57 13.04
CA VAL A 229 -5.89 8.20 13.08
C VAL A 229 -6.10 7.49 11.74
N MET A 230 -5.09 6.73 11.36
CA MET A 230 -5.11 5.80 10.25
C MET A 230 -5.31 4.38 10.80
N PRO A 231 -6.36 3.65 10.40
CA PRO A 231 -6.54 2.29 10.85
C PRO A 231 -5.42 1.39 10.34
N SER A 232 -5.08 0.36 11.12
CA SER A 232 -4.29 -0.75 10.59
C SER A 232 -5.06 -1.45 9.48
N ARG A 233 -4.36 -2.18 8.60
CA ARG A 233 -5.06 -2.97 7.57
C ARG A 233 -5.70 -4.23 8.14
N TRP A 234 -4.90 -5.12 8.74
CA TRP A 234 -5.38 -6.42 9.25
C TRP A 234 -5.39 -6.53 10.78
N ARG A 235 -4.32 -6.08 11.47
CA ARG A 235 -4.19 -6.18 12.93
C ARG A 235 -3.53 -4.93 13.53
N GLY A 236 -3.88 -4.61 14.77
CA GLY A 236 -3.33 -3.50 15.54
C GLY A 236 -4.20 -2.24 15.53
N GLU A 237 -3.85 -1.29 16.39
CA GLU A 237 -4.62 -0.07 16.64
C GLU A 237 -4.50 0.99 15.53
N GLY A 238 -3.59 0.79 14.57
CA GLY A 238 -3.30 1.76 13.52
C GLY A 238 -2.17 2.71 13.92
N GLY A 239 -2.20 3.93 13.37
CA GLY A 239 -1.27 4.99 13.72
C GLY A 239 -1.89 6.37 13.61
N SER A 240 -1.17 7.39 14.06
CA SER A 240 -1.59 8.79 13.98
C SER A 240 -1.08 9.43 12.70
N VAL A 241 -1.81 10.43 12.18
CA VAL A 241 -1.46 11.14 10.94
C VAL A 241 -1.17 12.59 11.25
N PHE A 242 -0.14 13.15 10.64
CA PHE A 242 0.15 14.57 10.69
C PHE A 242 0.33 15.14 9.29
N GLU A 243 -0.09 16.39 9.13
CA GLU A 243 0.00 17.17 7.90
C GLU A 243 0.60 18.52 8.26
N LEU A 244 1.67 18.91 7.57
CA LEU A 244 2.27 20.22 7.79
C LEU A 244 1.54 21.30 6.98
N PRO A 245 1.68 22.59 7.35
CA PRO A 245 0.80 23.65 6.86
C PRO A 245 0.73 23.80 5.34
N ASP A 246 1.83 23.50 4.65
CA ASP A 246 1.96 23.64 3.20
C ASP A 246 1.81 22.29 2.47
N ALA A 247 1.40 21.23 3.19
CA ALA A 247 1.18 19.92 2.60
C ALA A 247 0.06 20.00 1.56
N PRO A 248 0.21 19.39 0.36
CA PRO A 248 -0.79 19.50 -0.69
C PRO A 248 -2.18 19.14 -0.16
N PRO A 249 -3.20 19.98 -0.44
CA PRO A 249 -4.50 19.82 0.17
C PRO A 249 -5.13 18.51 -0.29
N GLN A 250 -5.42 17.65 0.66
CA GLN A 250 -6.21 16.45 0.43
C GLN A 250 -7.61 16.71 0.96
N ARG A 251 -8.44 17.28 0.09
CA ARG A 251 -9.85 17.61 0.39
C ARG A 251 -10.67 16.35 0.77
N TRP A 252 -10.21 15.18 0.33
CA TRP A 252 -10.93 13.92 0.40
C TRP A 252 -10.16 12.85 1.19
N ARG A 253 -9.66 13.21 2.38
CA ARG A 253 -8.79 12.35 3.20
C ARG A 253 -9.57 11.48 4.20
N PRO A 254 -9.36 10.13 4.21
CA PRO A 254 -10.05 9.18 5.09
C PRO A 254 -9.91 9.35 6.62
N TRP A 255 -8.84 9.97 7.10
CA TRP A 255 -8.50 10.09 8.55
C TRP A 255 -8.96 11.40 9.19
N ALA A 256 -9.50 12.34 8.39
CA ALA A 256 -10.17 13.51 8.93
C ALA A 256 -11.65 13.18 9.12
N PRO A 257 -12.34 13.81 10.09
CA PRO A 257 -13.79 13.81 10.10
C PRO A 257 -14.24 14.21 8.69
N ALA A 258 -15.11 13.41 8.08
CA ALA A 258 -15.81 13.88 6.89
C ALA A 258 -16.34 15.28 7.24
N ALA A 259 -16.05 16.29 6.41
CA ALA A 259 -16.87 17.49 6.46
C ALA A 259 -18.31 16.97 6.49
N GLY A 260 -19.09 17.39 7.49
CA GLY A 260 -20.43 16.83 7.74
C GLY A 260 -21.18 16.67 6.43
N PRO A 261 -22.02 15.63 6.27
CA PRO A 261 -22.61 15.28 4.98
C PRO A 261 -23.09 16.56 4.30
N ASP A 262 -22.58 16.87 3.10
CA ASP A 262 -23.09 18.02 2.37
C ASP A 262 -24.58 17.74 2.16
N GLU A 263 -25.44 18.45 2.89
CA GLU A 263 -26.87 18.25 2.83
C GLU A 263 -27.30 18.40 1.36
N GLY A 264 -27.78 17.31 0.75
CA GLY A 264 -28.16 17.26 -0.67
C GLY A 264 -27.16 16.60 -1.63
N MET A 265 -25.95 16.20 -1.18
CA MET A 265 -25.05 15.39 -2.01
C MET A 265 -25.56 13.95 -2.09
N GLY A 266 -25.83 13.48 -3.32
CA GLY A 266 -26.15 12.08 -3.56
C GLY A 266 -25.01 11.18 -3.07
N ARG A 267 -25.36 10.06 -2.44
CA ARG A 267 -24.40 9.09 -1.91
C ARG A 267 -24.41 7.85 -2.78
N GLY A 268 -23.23 7.39 -3.20
CA GLY A 268 -23.09 6.16 -3.97
C GLY A 268 -23.42 4.92 -3.14
N THR A 269 -23.67 3.82 -3.84
CA THR A 269 -24.00 2.52 -3.24
C THR A 269 -22.76 1.64 -3.20
N VAL A 270 -22.44 1.09 -2.03
CA VAL A 270 -21.38 0.10 -1.85
C VAL A 270 -21.98 -1.24 -1.50
N GLU A 271 -21.63 -2.27 -2.27
CA GLU A 271 -22.02 -3.65 -1.99
C GLU A 271 -20.80 -4.55 -1.91
N ARG A 272 -20.90 -5.63 -1.12
CA ARG A 272 -19.86 -6.65 -1.03
C ARG A 272 -20.36 -7.97 -1.59
N HIS A 273 -19.64 -8.50 -2.56
CA HIS A 273 -19.94 -9.72 -3.29
C HIS A 273 -18.89 -10.78 -3.00
N ARG A 274 -19.24 -12.05 -3.23
CA ARG A 274 -18.30 -13.17 -3.12
C ARG A 274 -18.19 -13.90 -4.47
N LEU A 275 -17.06 -13.75 -5.13
CA LEU A 275 -16.75 -14.39 -6.41
C LEU A 275 -16.03 -15.71 -6.19
N THR A 276 -16.35 -16.75 -6.96
CA THR A 276 -15.49 -17.94 -7.06
C THR A 276 -14.58 -17.77 -8.27
N SER A 277 -13.27 -17.89 -8.06
CA SER A 277 -12.25 -17.70 -9.07
C SER A 277 -11.57 -19.03 -9.39
N ALA A 278 -11.55 -19.40 -10.67
CA ALA A 278 -10.80 -20.56 -11.13
C ALA A 278 -9.31 -20.22 -11.21
N ALA A 279 -8.98 -19.01 -11.69
CA ALA A 279 -7.60 -18.53 -11.80
C ALA A 279 -6.87 -18.47 -10.45
N LEU A 280 -7.57 -18.14 -9.36
CA LEU A 280 -7.02 -18.13 -7.99
C LEU A 280 -7.24 -19.45 -7.24
N ALA A 281 -8.02 -20.38 -7.80
CA ALA A 281 -8.51 -21.58 -7.11
C ALA A 281 -9.11 -21.26 -5.72
N ALA A 282 -9.81 -20.13 -5.60
CA ALA A 282 -10.27 -19.59 -4.33
C ALA A 282 -11.56 -18.77 -4.50
N ARG A 283 -12.20 -18.45 -3.36
CA ARG A 283 -13.25 -17.43 -3.32
C ARG A 283 -12.65 -16.09 -2.95
N ARG A 284 -13.18 -15.01 -3.53
CA ARG A 284 -12.70 -13.66 -3.35
C ARG A 284 -13.87 -12.73 -3.03
N ASP A 285 -13.80 -12.06 -1.89
CA ASP A 285 -14.72 -10.97 -1.61
C ASP A 285 -14.33 -9.76 -2.48
N VAL A 286 -15.33 -9.05 -3.00
CA VAL A 286 -15.17 -7.92 -3.90
C VAL A 286 -16.16 -6.84 -3.49
N TRP A 287 -15.66 -5.63 -3.21
CA TRP A 287 -16.52 -4.46 -3.06
C TRP A 287 -16.84 -3.88 -4.44
N THR A 288 -18.08 -3.45 -4.62
CA THR A 288 -18.52 -2.69 -5.80
C THR A 288 -19.05 -1.35 -5.34
N TYR A 289 -18.63 -0.26 -6.00
CA TYR A 289 -19.20 1.07 -5.82
C TYR A 289 -19.92 1.50 -7.10
N LEU A 290 -21.13 2.01 -6.95
CA LEU A 290 -21.88 2.71 -7.99
C LEU A 290 -22.14 4.14 -7.52
N PRO A 291 -21.94 5.14 -8.38
CA PRO A 291 -22.17 6.52 -8.02
C PRO A 291 -23.67 6.82 -7.95
N PRO A 292 -24.08 7.91 -7.28
CA PRO A 292 -25.47 8.34 -7.31
C PRO A 292 -25.88 8.77 -8.73
N GLY A 293 -27.15 8.55 -9.08
CA GLY A 293 -27.72 9.01 -10.35
C GLY A 293 -27.55 8.05 -11.53
N PRO A 294 -27.96 8.48 -12.73
CA PRO A 294 -27.96 7.63 -13.92
C PRO A 294 -26.54 7.36 -14.42
N LEU A 295 -26.32 6.14 -14.92
CA LEU A 295 -25.06 5.72 -15.54
C LEU A 295 -25.18 5.69 -17.07
N PRO A 296 -24.09 5.91 -17.83
CA PRO A 296 -24.14 5.92 -19.29
C PRO A 296 -24.56 4.56 -19.87
N ASP A 297 -25.41 4.57 -20.90
CA ASP A 297 -25.88 3.36 -21.60
C ASP A 297 -24.74 2.53 -22.21
N GLY A 298 -23.63 3.19 -22.60
CA GLY A 298 -22.41 2.55 -23.12
C GLY A 298 -21.44 2.04 -22.03
N GLY A 299 -21.88 2.00 -20.77
CA GLY A 299 -21.06 1.65 -19.62
C GLY A 299 -20.30 2.85 -19.05
N ALA A 300 -20.23 2.91 -17.72
CA ALA A 300 -19.48 3.88 -16.94
C ALA A 300 -17.97 3.60 -17.00
N ASP A 301 -17.16 4.63 -16.73
CA ASP A 301 -15.72 4.45 -16.53
C ASP A 301 -15.50 3.47 -15.38
N THR A 302 -14.49 2.61 -15.50
CA THR A 302 -14.31 1.49 -14.57
C THR A 302 -12.97 1.55 -13.89
N LEU A 303 -12.97 1.47 -12.55
CA LEU A 303 -11.77 1.36 -11.73
C LEU A 303 -11.71 -0.02 -11.09
N VAL A 304 -10.64 -0.76 -11.35
CA VAL A 304 -10.23 -1.89 -10.54
C VAL A 304 -9.25 -1.41 -9.48
N LEU A 305 -9.72 -1.21 -8.26
CA LEU A 305 -8.91 -0.74 -7.13
C LEU A 305 -8.45 -1.92 -6.28
N LEU A 306 -7.17 -2.26 -6.34
CA LEU A 306 -6.62 -3.32 -5.52
C LEU A 306 -6.64 -2.94 -4.03
N ASP A 307 -6.48 -3.94 -3.16
CA ASP A 307 -6.50 -3.74 -1.71
C ASP A 307 -7.84 -3.24 -1.17
N GLY A 308 -8.94 -3.81 -1.66
CA GLY A 308 -10.32 -3.41 -1.30
C GLY A 308 -10.63 -3.52 0.19
N ASP A 309 -10.00 -4.46 0.90
CA ASP A 309 -10.12 -4.57 2.36
C ASP A 309 -9.59 -3.36 3.10
N MET A 310 -8.55 -2.70 2.56
CA MET A 310 -8.05 -1.45 3.13
C MET A 310 -8.93 -0.29 2.71
N TRP A 311 -9.12 -0.08 1.41
CA TRP A 311 -9.82 1.09 0.88
C TRP A 311 -11.29 1.16 1.28
N PHE A 312 -12.05 0.07 1.11
CA PHE A 312 -13.46 0.02 1.51
C PHE A 312 -13.64 -0.51 2.94
N GLY A 313 -12.87 -1.52 3.34
CA GLY A 313 -13.06 -2.17 4.64
C GLY A 313 -12.56 -1.35 5.83
N ARG A 314 -11.50 -0.53 5.67
CA ARG A 314 -10.91 0.26 6.78
C ARG A 314 -10.99 1.76 6.58
N LEU A 315 -10.73 2.26 5.37
CA LEU A 315 -10.63 3.70 5.09
C LEU A 315 -11.95 4.35 4.66
N GLY A 316 -12.98 3.59 4.30
CA GLY A 316 -14.24 4.18 3.86
C GLY A 316 -14.10 5.08 2.63
N VAL A 317 -13.32 4.65 1.62
CA VAL A 317 -12.98 5.44 0.41
C VAL A 317 -14.19 5.94 -0.39
N GLN A 318 -15.39 5.44 -0.12
CA GLN A 318 -16.63 5.86 -0.79
C GLN A 318 -16.78 7.39 -0.86
N GLY A 319 -16.55 8.10 0.26
CA GLY A 319 -16.73 9.55 0.32
C GLY A 319 -15.79 10.32 -0.61
N LEU A 320 -14.63 9.75 -0.95
CA LEU A 320 -13.72 10.31 -1.94
C LEU A 320 -14.35 10.26 -3.34
N PHE A 321 -14.95 9.12 -3.72
CA PHE A 321 -15.58 9.00 -5.05
C PHE A 321 -16.84 9.86 -5.18
N ASP A 322 -17.71 9.83 -4.17
CA ASP A 322 -18.94 10.63 -4.14
C ASP A 322 -18.62 12.11 -4.39
N ARG A 323 -17.60 12.62 -3.71
CA ARG A 323 -17.20 14.02 -3.81
C ARG A 323 -16.47 14.35 -5.11
N LEU A 324 -15.56 13.51 -5.58
CA LEU A 324 -14.88 13.73 -6.87
C LEU A 324 -15.86 13.79 -8.04
N ILE A 325 -16.93 13.00 -7.99
CA ILE A 325 -17.99 13.02 -9.00
C ILE A 325 -18.89 14.25 -8.82
N ALA A 326 -19.30 14.57 -7.59
CA ALA A 326 -20.13 15.73 -7.32
C ALA A 326 -19.44 17.07 -7.67
N ASP A 327 -18.13 17.15 -7.45
CA ASP A 327 -17.31 18.32 -7.80
C ASP A 327 -16.96 18.37 -9.31
N GLY A 328 -17.42 17.41 -10.12
CA GLY A 328 -17.17 17.35 -11.56
C GLY A 328 -15.75 16.94 -11.96
N VAL A 329 -14.90 16.59 -10.99
CA VAL A 329 -13.50 16.17 -11.23
C VAL A 329 -13.46 14.83 -11.97
N LEU A 330 -14.38 13.92 -11.65
CA LEU A 330 -14.52 12.63 -12.31
C LEU A 330 -15.90 12.49 -12.96
N PRO A 331 -16.00 11.87 -14.14
CA PRO A 331 -17.28 11.37 -14.64
C PRO A 331 -17.82 10.24 -13.73
N PRO A 332 -19.10 9.87 -13.84
CA PRO A 332 -19.65 8.70 -13.14
C PRO A 332 -18.84 7.43 -13.42
N LEU A 333 -18.43 6.77 -12.35
CA LEU A 333 -17.43 5.70 -12.38
C LEU A 333 -17.89 4.51 -11.51
N VAL A 334 -17.72 3.28 -12.01
CA VAL A 334 -17.94 2.04 -11.26
C VAL A 334 -16.61 1.51 -10.72
N VAL A 335 -16.54 1.25 -9.42
CA VAL A 335 -15.33 0.68 -8.79
C VAL A 335 -15.55 -0.79 -8.47
N LEU A 336 -14.56 -1.62 -8.81
CA LEU A 336 -14.45 -3.02 -8.43
C LEU A 336 -13.19 -3.15 -7.57
N ALA A 337 -13.34 -3.56 -6.31
CA ALA A 337 -12.23 -3.65 -5.38
C ALA A 337 -12.13 -5.05 -4.77
N PRO A 338 -11.27 -5.94 -5.30
CA PRO A 338 -11.07 -7.26 -4.73
C PRO A 338 -10.31 -7.17 -3.39
N ASP A 339 -10.73 -8.02 -2.44
CA ASP A 339 -10.08 -8.21 -1.15
C ASP A 339 -8.65 -8.77 -1.31
N ALA A 340 -7.68 -8.35 -0.50
CA ALA A 340 -6.38 -9.02 -0.45
C ALA A 340 -6.33 -10.20 0.55
N VAL A 341 -7.39 -10.38 1.34
CA VAL A 341 -7.66 -11.43 2.34
C VAL A 341 -6.76 -11.31 3.57
N ASP A 342 -5.47 -11.49 3.40
CA ASP A 342 -4.46 -11.40 4.46
C ASP A 342 -3.09 -11.12 3.85
N ASN A 343 -2.07 -10.89 4.70
CA ASN A 343 -0.73 -10.55 4.23
C ASN A 343 -0.09 -11.66 3.39
N ALA A 344 -0.22 -12.92 3.81
CA ALA A 344 0.43 -14.07 3.16
C ALA A 344 -0.22 -14.33 1.79
N THR A 345 -1.54 -14.24 1.71
CA THR A 345 -2.33 -14.33 0.50
C THR A 345 -2.02 -13.20 -0.46
N ARG A 346 -1.97 -11.95 0.03
CA ARG A 346 -1.54 -10.81 -0.77
C ARG A 346 -0.14 -11.02 -1.35
N ALA A 347 0.83 -11.43 -0.54
CA ALA A 347 2.21 -11.70 -1.00
C ALA A 347 2.29 -12.81 -2.06
N ARG A 348 1.46 -13.85 -1.92
CA ARG A 348 1.41 -14.98 -2.85
C ARG A 348 0.78 -14.59 -4.19
N GLU A 349 -0.32 -13.85 -4.15
CA GLU A 349 -1.18 -13.57 -5.30
C GLU A 349 -0.81 -12.29 -6.05
N PHE A 350 -0.29 -11.28 -5.36
CA PHE A 350 0.16 -10.03 -5.99
C PHE A 350 1.61 -10.15 -6.47
N GLY A 351 2.15 -9.08 -7.04
CA GLY A 351 3.56 -8.96 -7.37
C GLY A 351 3.92 -9.53 -8.74
N GLY A 352 3.06 -9.30 -9.73
CA GLY A 352 3.31 -9.71 -11.13
C GLY A 352 2.86 -11.12 -11.47
N ARG A 353 1.91 -11.70 -10.73
CA ARG A 353 1.38 -13.05 -10.98
C ARG A 353 0.38 -13.05 -12.14
N GLN A 354 0.59 -13.94 -13.10
CA GLN A 354 -0.34 -14.13 -14.22
C GLN A 354 -1.73 -14.59 -13.76
N ALA A 355 -1.79 -15.48 -12.75
CA ALA A 355 -3.05 -15.98 -12.20
C ALA A 355 -3.95 -14.85 -11.70
N TYR A 356 -3.40 -13.87 -10.98
CA TYR A 356 -4.17 -12.73 -10.50
C TYR A 356 -4.59 -11.79 -11.64
N THR A 357 -3.73 -11.60 -12.64
CA THR A 357 -4.12 -10.84 -13.85
C THR A 357 -5.27 -11.52 -14.59
N ASN A 358 -5.27 -12.85 -14.70
CA ASN A 358 -6.36 -13.61 -15.29
C ASN A 358 -7.65 -13.48 -14.48
N PHE A 359 -7.57 -13.51 -13.14
CA PHE A 359 -8.71 -13.21 -12.28
C PHE A 359 -9.29 -11.82 -12.57
N LEU A 360 -8.46 -10.77 -12.61
CA LEU A 360 -8.94 -9.42 -12.88
C LEU A 360 -9.57 -9.30 -14.29
N ALA A 361 -8.86 -9.75 -15.32
CA ALA A 361 -9.24 -9.52 -16.71
C ALA A 361 -10.31 -10.51 -17.22
N ALA A 362 -10.20 -11.79 -16.89
CA ALA A 362 -11.01 -12.86 -17.48
C ALA A 362 -12.16 -13.31 -16.57
N GLU A 363 -12.17 -12.94 -15.28
CA GLU A 363 -13.23 -13.37 -14.35
C GLU A 363 -13.95 -12.17 -13.72
N LEU A 364 -13.24 -11.24 -13.08
CA LEU A 364 -13.82 -10.11 -12.36
C LEU A 364 -14.54 -9.12 -13.31
N LEU A 365 -13.86 -8.63 -14.35
CA LEU A 365 -14.49 -7.69 -15.28
C LEU A 365 -15.69 -8.31 -16.03
N PRO A 366 -15.64 -9.55 -16.56
CA PRO A 366 -16.83 -10.19 -17.14
C PRO A 366 -17.96 -10.43 -16.13
N TRP A 367 -17.63 -10.81 -14.89
CA TRP A 367 -18.63 -10.95 -13.83
C TRP A 367 -19.34 -9.63 -13.54
N ALA A 368 -18.59 -8.52 -13.50
CA ALA A 368 -19.12 -7.19 -13.30
C ALA A 368 -19.99 -6.76 -14.48
N ALA A 369 -19.55 -6.97 -15.72
CA ALA A 369 -20.33 -6.61 -16.92
C ALA A 369 -21.68 -7.32 -17.05
N ALA A 370 -21.83 -8.50 -16.44
CA ALA A 370 -23.10 -9.21 -16.39
C ALA A 370 -24.10 -8.62 -15.37
N ARG A 371 -23.69 -7.65 -14.53
CA ARG A 371 -24.46 -7.14 -13.38
C ARG A 371 -24.50 -5.62 -13.28
N LEU A 372 -23.44 -4.97 -13.71
CA LEU A 372 -23.15 -3.55 -13.54
C LEU A 372 -22.83 -2.94 -14.91
N PRO A 373 -23.15 -1.65 -15.13
CA PRO A 373 -22.87 -0.97 -16.39
C PRO A 373 -21.40 -0.55 -16.44
N VAL A 374 -20.48 -1.51 -16.54
CA VAL A 374 -19.04 -1.25 -16.73
C VAL A 374 -18.71 -1.11 -18.21
N THR A 375 -17.71 -0.28 -18.53
CA THR A 375 -17.19 -0.16 -19.89
C THR A 375 -16.33 -1.36 -20.28
N PHE A 376 -16.29 -1.66 -21.59
CA PHE A 376 -15.32 -2.58 -22.18
C PHE A 376 -14.16 -1.85 -22.88
N ASP A 377 -14.21 -0.52 -22.94
CA ASP A 377 -13.16 0.31 -23.53
C ASP A 377 -11.95 0.36 -22.57
N PRO A 378 -10.77 -0.15 -22.99
CA PRO A 378 -9.58 -0.12 -22.15
C PRO A 378 -9.14 1.31 -21.83
N SER A 379 -9.38 2.29 -22.72
CA SER A 379 -9.02 3.70 -22.48
C SER A 379 -9.84 4.36 -21.37
N ARG A 380 -10.92 3.70 -20.92
CA ARG A 380 -11.82 4.13 -19.83
C ARG A 380 -11.79 3.16 -18.65
N THR A 381 -10.84 2.21 -18.65
CA THR A 381 -10.65 1.23 -17.58
C THR A 381 -9.29 1.42 -16.91
N VAL A 382 -9.33 1.76 -15.62
CA VAL A 382 -8.14 1.95 -14.78
C VAL A 382 -7.94 0.72 -13.90
N VAL A 383 -6.71 0.23 -13.78
CA VAL A 383 -6.30 -0.62 -12.65
C VAL A 383 -5.36 0.17 -11.74
N ALA A 384 -5.66 0.18 -10.45
CA ALA A 384 -4.95 0.98 -9.46
C ALA A 384 -4.49 0.18 -8.25
N GLY A 385 -3.33 0.55 -7.68
CA GLY A 385 -2.92 0.01 -6.39
C GLY A 385 -1.62 0.60 -5.84
N GLU A 386 -1.36 0.26 -4.57
CA GLU A 386 -0.24 0.75 -3.77
C GLU A 386 0.76 -0.38 -3.51
N SER A 387 2.07 -0.08 -3.49
CA SER A 387 3.11 -1.06 -3.13
C SER A 387 3.05 -2.31 -4.03
N LEU A 388 2.87 -3.51 -3.45
CA LEU A 388 2.71 -4.75 -4.22
C LEU A 388 1.45 -4.72 -5.11
N GLY A 389 0.41 -3.98 -4.71
CA GLY A 389 -0.75 -3.67 -5.54
C GLY A 389 -0.36 -2.79 -6.73
N GLY A 390 0.50 -1.79 -6.53
CA GLY A 390 1.02 -0.95 -7.61
C GLY A 390 1.82 -1.74 -8.65
N LEU A 391 2.69 -2.67 -8.21
CA LEU A 391 3.38 -3.60 -9.11
C LEU A 391 2.36 -4.49 -9.86
N THR A 392 1.33 -4.98 -9.17
CA THR A 392 0.29 -5.83 -9.77
C THR A 392 -0.54 -5.08 -10.81
N ALA A 393 -0.90 -3.83 -10.55
CA ALA A 393 -1.61 -2.96 -11.47
C ALA A 393 -0.78 -2.70 -12.75
N LEU A 394 0.51 -2.38 -12.59
CA LEU A 394 1.42 -2.21 -13.73
C LEU A 394 1.57 -3.48 -14.56
N TYR A 395 1.70 -4.64 -13.89
CA TYR A 395 1.77 -5.91 -14.60
C TYR A 395 0.46 -6.25 -15.31
N ALA A 396 -0.70 -5.96 -14.71
CA ALA A 396 -1.99 -6.15 -15.35
C ALA A 396 -2.14 -5.29 -16.62
N GLY A 397 -1.72 -4.03 -16.59
CA GLY A 397 -1.65 -3.17 -17.77
C GLY A 397 -0.68 -3.68 -18.84
N PHE A 398 0.46 -4.24 -18.44
CA PHE A 398 1.43 -4.85 -19.36
C PHE A 398 0.89 -6.11 -20.04
N ALA A 399 0.26 -7.01 -19.26
CA ALA A 399 -0.15 -8.35 -19.69
C ALA A 399 -1.56 -8.38 -20.32
N ALA A 400 -2.42 -7.43 -19.98
CA ALA A 400 -3.79 -7.34 -20.49
C ALA A 400 -4.17 -5.89 -20.94
N PRO A 401 -3.39 -5.25 -21.82
CA PRO A 401 -3.62 -3.85 -22.23
C PRO A 401 -4.98 -3.64 -22.92
N ARG A 402 -5.54 -4.69 -23.54
CA ARG A 402 -6.89 -4.65 -24.14
C ARG A 402 -8.03 -4.58 -23.12
N ARG A 403 -7.73 -4.75 -21.83
CA ARG A 403 -8.68 -4.59 -20.72
C ARG A 403 -8.33 -3.43 -19.82
N PHE A 404 -7.04 -3.15 -19.65
CA PHE A 404 -6.54 -2.07 -18.80
C PHE A 404 -5.67 -1.13 -19.64
N GLY A 405 -6.28 -0.07 -20.19
CA GLY A 405 -5.57 0.97 -20.95
C GLY A 405 -5.01 2.08 -20.06
N ASN A 406 -5.40 2.12 -18.79
CA ASN A 406 -4.86 3.05 -17.80
C ASN A 406 -4.38 2.31 -16.54
N VAL A 407 -3.23 2.73 -16.01
CA VAL A 407 -2.68 2.22 -14.75
C VAL A 407 -2.37 3.39 -13.82
N LEU A 408 -2.81 3.29 -12.57
CA LEU A 408 -2.39 4.15 -11.48
C LEU A 408 -1.58 3.33 -10.47
N ALA A 409 -0.29 3.61 -10.32
CA ALA A 409 0.55 2.89 -9.37
C ALA A 409 1.25 3.85 -8.41
N GLN A 410 1.04 3.60 -7.12
CA GLN A 410 1.59 4.40 -6.03
C GLN A 410 2.63 3.61 -5.27
N SER A 411 3.83 4.16 -5.16
CA SER A 411 4.99 3.55 -4.50
C SER A 411 5.17 2.06 -4.89
N PRO A 412 5.13 1.72 -6.19
CA PRO A 412 5.06 0.33 -6.63
C PRO A 412 6.26 -0.48 -6.12
N ALA A 413 6.02 -1.72 -5.71
CA ALA A 413 7.03 -2.62 -5.15
C ALA A 413 8.00 -3.17 -6.21
N LEU A 414 8.73 -2.30 -6.91
CA LEU A 414 9.57 -2.64 -8.05
C LEU A 414 10.85 -3.41 -7.68
N TRP A 415 11.13 -3.58 -6.39
CA TRP A 415 12.16 -4.51 -5.88
C TRP A 415 11.71 -5.97 -5.89
N TRP A 416 10.40 -6.24 -6.01
CA TRP A 416 9.82 -7.58 -5.95
C TRP A 416 9.97 -8.33 -7.28
N ARG A 417 10.19 -9.65 -7.20
CA ARG A 417 10.21 -10.56 -8.35
C ARG A 417 9.26 -11.75 -8.11
N PRO A 418 8.40 -12.14 -9.08
CA PRO A 418 7.45 -13.25 -8.88
C PRO A 418 8.12 -14.65 -8.84
N GLU A 419 9.18 -14.88 -9.62
CA GLU A 419 9.88 -16.18 -9.70
C GLU A 419 11.26 -16.11 -9.01
N GLY A 420 11.32 -16.34 -7.69
CA GLY A 420 12.56 -16.61 -6.94
C GLY A 420 12.97 -15.57 -5.87
N ALA A 421 13.30 -16.11 -4.68
CA ALA A 421 14.03 -15.54 -3.53
C ALA A 421 13.67 -14.13 -3.02
N GLY A 422 12.39 -13.85 -2.75
CA GLY A 422 12.00 -12.70 -1.91
C GLY A 422 12.55 -11.33 -2.38
N PRO A 423 12.61 -10.32 -1.49
CA PRO A 423 13.17 -9.03 -1.85
C PRO A 423 14.65 -9.16 -2.21
N VAL A 424 15.08 -8.59 -3.34
CA VAL A 424 16.51 -8.53 -3.67
C VAL A 424 17.16 -7.54 -2.71
N ASN A 425 17.78 -8.05 -1.64
CA ASN A 425 18.57 -7.27 -0.69
C ASN A 425 20.04 -7.28 -1.11
N GLY A 426 20.73 -6.15 -1.01
CA GLY A 426 22.17 -6.03 -1.28
C GLY A 426 22.53 -5.11 -2.45
N THR A 427 23.81 -4.80 -2.58
CA THR A 427 24.37 -3.88 -3.59
C THR A 427 24.15 -4.38 -5.03
N ASP A 428 24.15 -5.69 -5.26
CA ASP A 428 23.86 -6.29 -6.58
C ASP A 428 22.41 -6.07 -7.05
N ALA A 429 21.49 -5.79 -6.11
CA ALA A 429 20.09 -5.49 -6.40
C ALA A 429 19.92 -4.08 -7.00
N ALA A 430 20.79 -3.15 -6.62
CA ALA A 430 20.72 -1.75 -7.04
C ALA A 430 21.23 -1.54 -8.47
N GLU A 431 22.00 -2.50 -9.01
CA GLU A 431 22.59 -2.40 -10.35
C GLU A 431 21.73 -3.04 -11.45
N ARG A 432 20.72 -3.84 -11.09
CA ARG A 432 19.82 -4.49 -12.06
C ARG A 432 18.49 -3.74 -12.16
N PRO A 433 17.98 -3.51 -13.39
CA PRO A 433 16.64 -2.96 -13.57
C PRO A 433 15.60 -3.79 -12.80
N SER A 434 14.52 -3.14 -12.37
CA SER A 434 13.39 -3.88 -11.81
C SER A 434 12.91 -4.96 -12.80
N TRP A 435 12.45 -6.10 -12.28
CA TRP A 435 11.90 -7.18 -13.12
C TRP A 435 10.85 -6.67 -14.10
N LEU A 436 9.97 -5.76 -13.64
CA LEU A 436 8.94 -5.20 -14.50
C LEU A 436 9.52 -4.30 -15.59
N ALA A 437 10.55 -3.50 -15.30
CA ALA A 437 11.23 -2.70 -16.32
C ALA A 437 11.88 -3.60 -17.40
N GLU A 438 12.52 -4.71 -17.01
CA GLU A 438 13.05 -5.72 -17.95
C GLU A 438 11.93 -6.27 -18.86
N ARG A 439 10.74 -6.53 -18.31
CA ARG A 439 9.58 -7.02 -19.07
C ARG A 439 9.05 -5.99 -20.06
N PHE A 440 8.99 -4.71 -19.70
CA PHE A 440 8.62 -3.65 -20.65
C PHE A 440 9.65 -3.51 -21.76
N ALA A 441 10.95 -3.48 -21.41
CA ALA A 441 12.04 -3.33 -22.37
C ALA A 441 12.06 -4.47 -23.42
N THR A 442 11.77 -5.70 -23.00
CA THR A 442 11.76 -6.88 -23.88
C THR A 442 10.41 -7.14 -24.54
N GLY A 443 9.31 -6.68 -23.94
CA GLY A 443 7.95 -6.95 -24.39
C GLY A 443 7.47 -6.02 -25.51
N GLY A 444 8.14 -4.90 -25.75
CA GLY A 444 7.74 -3.87 -26.72
C GLY A 444 6.58 -2.99 -26.22
N ARG A 445 6.23 -1.96 -27.02
CA ARG A 445 5.21 -0.98 -26.66
C ARG A 445 3.84 -1.62 -26.43
N ARG A 446 3.07 -1.04 -25.50
CA ARG A 446 1.66 -1.37 -25.20
C ARG A 446 0.84 -0.10 -25.33
N GLU A 447 -0.43 -0.23 -25.72
CA GLU A 447 -1.42 0.85 -25.65
C GLU A 447 -1.86 1.01 -24.20
N LEU A 448 -1.04 1.73 -23.42
CA LEU A 448 -1.21 1.92 -22.00
C LEU A 448 -0.73 3.33 -21.61
N ARG A 449 -1.55 4.05 -20.84
CA ARG A 449 -1.17 5.26 -20.12
C ARG A 449 -0.94 4.94 -18.65
N THR A 450 0.12 5.50 -18.07
CA THR A 450 0.49 5.22 -16.68
C THR A 450 0.61 6.52 -15.88
N HIS A 451 -0.03 6.55 -14.71
CA HIS A 451 0.20 7.53 -13.67
C HIS A 451 1.01 6.87 -12.54
N LEU A 452 2.26 7.30 -12.36
CA LEU A 452 3.19 6.76 -11.39
C LEU A 452 3.43 7.77 -10.27
N ARG A 453 3.40 7.31 -9.02
CA ARG A 453 3.77 8.11 -7.85
C ARG A 453 4.77 7.40 -6.97
N ALA A 454 5.64 8.17 -6.31
CA ALA A 454 6.56 7.66 -5.29
C ALA A 454 6.84 8.72 -4.22
N GLY A 455 7.07 8.29 -2.99
CA GLY A 455 7.40 9.17 -1.87
C GLY A 455 8.86 9.59 -1.88
N ARG A 456 9.15 10.84 -1.51
CA ARG A 456 10.52 11.37 -1.43
C ARG A 456 11.42 10.57 -0.48
N TYR A 457 10.87 9.96 0.57
CA TYR A 457 11.62 9.23 1.60
C TYR A 457 11.63 7.71 1.44
N GLU A 458 11.23 7.18 0.28
CA GLU A 458 11.12 5.73 0.07
C GLU A 458 12.42 5.06 -0.38
N GLY A 459 13.54 5.79 -0.41
CA GLY A 459 14.86 5.24 -0.75
C GLY A 459 14.88 4.56 -2.13
N ASP A 460 15.32 3.30 -2.17
CA ASP A 460 15.43 2.49 -3.39
C ASP A 460 14.11 2.38 -4.18
N ALA A 461 12.96 2.33 -3.49
CA ALA A 461 11.65 2.31 -4.14
C ALA A 461 11.44 3.52 -5.05
N ARG A 462 11.90 4.71 -4.62
CA ARG A 462 11.83 5.95 -5.42
C ARG A 462 12.74 5.85 -6.64
N THR A 463 13.97 5.37 -6.46
CA THR A 463 14.94 5.17 -7.55
C THR A 463 14.38 4.24 -8.62
N ARG A 464 13.88 3.07 -8.25
CA ARG A 464 13.27 2.11 -9.19
C ARG A 464 12.03 2.67 -9.89
N SER A 465 11.25 3.50 -9.20
CA SER A 465 10.10 4.17 -9.81
C SER A 465 10.53 5.16 -10.90
N ARG A 466 11.66 5.87 -10.70
CA ARG A 466 12.26 6.74 -11.74
C ARG A 466 12.78 5.93 -12.92
N GLU A 467 13.45 4.81 -12.67
CA GLU A 467 13.95 3.92 -13.74
C GLU A 467 12.82 3.35 -14.60
N LEU A 468 11.72 2.89 -13.97
CA LEU A 468 10.56 2.41 -14.72
C LEU A 468 9.93 3.54 -15.54
N ARG A 469 9.77 4.73 -14.96
CA ARG A 469 9.30 5.91 -15.70
C ARG A 469 10.15 6.17 -16.94
N ASP A 470 11.47 6.14 -16.80
CA ASP A 470 12.38 6.41 -17.92
C ASP A 470 12.31 5.31 -18.97
N THR A 471 12.24 4.05 -18.56
CA THR A 471 12.02 2.89 -19.45
C THR A 471 10.73 3.06 -20.25
N LEU A 472 9.61 3.37 -19.60
CA LEU A 472 8.33 3.56 -20.24
C LEU A 472 8.34 4.74 -21.23
N ARG A 473 8.98 5.85 -20.87
CA ARG A 473 9.13 7.02 -21.74
C ARG A 473 9.95 6.71 -22.99
N VAL A 474 11.08 6.03 -22.84
CA VAL A 474 11.93 5.60 -23.97
C VAL A 474 11.16 4.69 -24.93
N LEU A 475 10.30 3.82 -24.40
CA LEU A 475 9.42 2.95 -25.18
C LEU A 475 8.19 3.66 -25.78
N GLY A 476 8.02 4.96 -25.54
CA GLY A 476 6.95 5.79 -26.11
C GLY A 476 5.59 5.65 -25.42
N HIS A 477 5.54 5.20 -24.17
CA HIS A 477 4.31 5.19 -23.38
C HIS A 477 3.99 6.59 -22.79
N PRO A 478 2.72 7.02 -22.78
CA PRO A 478 2.31 8.18 -21.99
C PRO A 478 2.47 7.92 -20.49
N VAL A 479 3.34 8.69 -19.83
CA VAL A 479 3.62 8.54 -18.39
C VAL A 479 3.59 9.88 -17.66
N THR A 480 2.66 10.00 -16.72
CA THR A 480 2.68 11.02 -15.67
C THR A 480 3.46 10.48 -14.48
N TYR A 481 4.46 11.22 -13.98
CA TYR A 481 5.22 10.83 -12.79
C TYR A 481 5.23 11.97 -11.77
N ARG A 482 4.85 11.68 -10.53
CA ARG A 482 4.82 12.66 -9.43
C ARG A 482 5.53 12.11 -8.19
N GLU A 483 6.38 12.93 -7.60
CA GLU A 483 6.92 12.68 -6.26
C GLU A 483 6.18 13.51 -5.24
N TYR A 484 5.84 12.91 -4.10
CA TYR A 484 5.17 13.60 -3.00
C TYR A 484 6.07 13.64 -1.75
N ASN A 485 5.90 14.67 -0.93
CA ASN A 485 6.65 14.83 0.30
C ASN A 485 6.06 13.96 1.42
N GLY A 486 6.48 12.70 1.43
CA GLY A 486 6.02 11.69 2.37
C GLY A 486 6.70 10.35 2.12
N GLY A 487 6.25 9.35 2.86
CA GLY A 487 6.77 7.99 2.82
C GLY A 487 5.83 6.99 2.15
N HIS A 488 5.97 5.73 2.56
CA HIS A 488 5.23 4.58 2.05
C HIS A 488 3.92 4.43 2.85
N ASP A 489 2.96 5.31 2.56
CA ASP A 489 1.90 5.66 3.51
C ASP A 489 0.54 5.94 2.86
N HIS A 490 -0.54 5.36 3.41
CA HIS A 490 -1.91 5.66 3.00
C HIS A 490 -2.30 7.13 3.23
N ALA A 491 -1.65 7.81 4.18
CA ALA A 491 -1.80 9.25 4.35
C ALA A 491 -1.40 10.02 3.08
N CYS A 492 -0.42 9.51 2.32
CA CYS A 492 -0.04 10.12 1.05
C CYS A 492 -0.90 9.59 -0.10
N TRP A 493 -1.15 8.27 -0.12
CA TRP A 493 -1.80 7.58 -1.24
C TRP A 493 -3.28 7.93 -1.42
N ALA A 494 -3.98 8.45 -0.41
CA ALA A 494 -5.37 8.87 -0.58
C ALA A 494 -5.53 10.08 -1.53
N GLY A 495 -4.77 11.16 -1.32
CA GLY A 495 -4.70 12.25 -2.31
C GLY A 495 -4.08 11.81 -3.62
N GLY A 496 -3.07 10.94 -3.49
CA GLY A 496 -2.56 10.02 -4.50
C GLY A 496 -3.57 9.54 -5.54
N LEU A 497 -4.57 8.84 -5.02
CA LEU A 497 -5.66 8.21 -5.75
C LEU A 497 -6.52 9.23 -6.49
N ALA A 498 -6.95 10.30 -5.80
CA ALA A 498 -7.78 11.34 -6.38
C ALA A 498 -7.09 12.04 -7.58
N GLU A 499 -5.85 12.51 -7.39
CA GLU A 499 -5.08 13.19 -8.45
C GLU A 499 -4.80 12.25 -9.64
N GLY A 500 -4.48 10.98 -9.37
CA GLY A 500 -4.21 10.00 -10.40
C GLY A 500 -5.44 9.67 -11.24
N LEU A 501 -6.60 9.52 -10.61
CA LEU A 501 -7.86 9.31 -11.33
C LEU A 501 -8.27 10.54 -12.15
N ALA A 502 -8.08 11.74 -11.61
CA ALA A 502 -8.35 12.98 -12.34
C ALA A 502 -7.45 13.10 -13.59
N ASP A 503 -6.18 12.72 -13.50
CA ASP A 503 -5.28 12.70 -14.66
C ASP A 503 -5.72 11.69 -15.74
N LEU A 504 -6.16 10.50 -15.32
CA LEU A 504 -6.45 9.38 -16.22
C LEU A 504 -7.87 9.41 -16.82
N LEU A 505 -8.86 9.82 -16.04
CA LEU A 505 -10.30 9.78 -16.39
C LEU A 505 -10.97 11.16 -16.35
N GLY A 506 -10.33 12.17 -15.76
CA GLY A 506 -10.85 13.52 -15.76
C GLY A 506 -11.03 14.03 -17.18
N ARG A 507 -12.14 14.71 -17.44
CA ARG A 507 -12.40 15.33 -18.73
C ARG A 507 -11.88 16.77 -18.66
N PRO A 508 -11.13 17.26 -19.66
CA PRO A 508 -10.88 18.69 -19.75
C PRO A 508 -12.22 19.41 -19.85
N ASP A 509 -12.38 20.50 -19.10
CA ASP A 509 -13.55 21.38 -19.21
C ASP A 509 -13.78 21.70 -20.69
N THR A 510 -14.84 21.16 -21.25
CA THR A 510 -15.26 21.48 -22.62
C THR A 510 -16.05 22.79 -22.66
N ASP A 511 -16.27 23.44 -21.50
CA ASP A 511 -17.06 24.66 -21.34
C ASP A 511 -16.40 25.80 -20.55
N ALA A 512 -15.08 25.73 -20.28
CA ALA A 512 -14.35 26.92 -19.82
C ALA A 512 -13.97 27.76 -21.05
N GLY A 513 -14.92 28.60 -21.49
CA GLY A 513 -14.76 29.54 -22.57
C GLY A 513 -13.43 30.29 -22.48
N THR A 514 -12.68 30.26 -23.56
CA THR A 514 -11.44 31.02 -23.75
C THR A 514 -11.70 32.48 -23.38
N PRO A 515 -11.03 33.08 -22.38
CA PRO A 515 -11.00 34.52 -22.28
C PRO A 515 -10.18 34.99 -23.49
N GLY A 516 -10.85 35.63 -24.45
CA GLY A 516 -10.17 36.32 -25.53
C GLY A 516 -9.19 37.36 -24.99
N PRO A 517 -8.12 37.69 -25.73
CA PRO A 517 -7.11 38.60 -25.23
C PRO A 517 -7.70 40.02 -25.13
N ALA A 518 -7.59 40.61 -23.94
CA ALA A 518 -7.66 42.05 -23.72
C ALA A 518 -6.48 42.46 -22.83
#